data_AF-A0A2W0C2W3-F1
#
_entry.id   AF-A0A2W0C2W3-F1
#
_cell.length_a   1.000
_cell.length_b   1.000
_cell.length_c   1.000
_cell.angle_alpha   90.00
_cell.angle_beta   90.00
_cell.angle_gamma   90.00
#
_symmetry.space_group_name_H-M   'P 1'
#
loop_
_entity.id
_entity.type
_entity.pdbx_description
1 polymer ?
#
loop_
_entity_poly.entity_id
_entity_poly.type
_entity_poly.pdbx_seq_one_letter_code
_entity_poly.pdbx_strand_id
1 'polypeptide(L)'
;MFKISCGGIHGFAEFNLPRGSEPADLVKWATVFGGLKGLEPKQAIHYITEHQCLWGEVRTHFLLKCLDNLIFNLDNCGNLPMSQEQVRAFLMEYALTYYSF
;
A
#
# COMPACT_ATOMS: atom_id res chain seq x y z
N MET A 1 2.72 -1.52 7.72
CA MET A 1 2.99 -0.79 6.47
C MET A 1 2.65 -1.66 5.26
N PHE A 2 1.98 -1.11 4.24
CA PHE A 2 1.64 -1.77 2.97
C PHE A 2 2.34 -1.05 1.82
N LYS A 3 2.80 -1.80 0.81
CA LYS A 3 3.51 -1.27 -0.37
C LYS A 3 2.83 -1.72 -1.66
N ILE A 4 2.53 -0.78 -2.54
CA ILE A 4 2.15 -1.03 -3.93
C ILE A 4 3.30 -0.58 -4.83
N SER A 5 3.56 -1.32 -5.91
CA SER A 5 4.61 -1.00 -6.86
C SER A 5 4.09 -1.03 -8.29
N CYS A 6 4.36 0.01 -9.06
CA CYS A 6 4.03 0.10 -10.49
C CYS A 6 5.24 0.64 -11.26
N GLY A 7 5.74 -0.10 -12.25
CA GLY A 7 6.83 0.35 -13.12
C GLY A 7 8.15 0.72 -12.42
N GLY A 8 8.43 0.15 -11.24
CA GLY A 8 9.62 0.51 -10.43
C GLY A 8 9.41 1.66 -9.46
N ILE A 9 8.25 2.30 -9.46
CA ILE A 9 7.85 3.31 -8.48
C ILE A 9 7.00 2.67 -7.39
N HIS A 10 7.16 3.15 -6.16
CA HIS A 10 6.56 2.58 -4.97
C HIS A 10 5.64 3.58 -4.26
N GLY A 11 4.45 3.13 -3.91
CA GLY A 11 3.52 3.81 -3.02
C GLY A 11 3.46 3.07 -1.70
N PHE A 12 3.46 3.82 -0.61
CA PHE A 12 3.39 3.28 0.74
C PHE A 12 2.15 3.81 1.44
N ALA A 13 1.50 2.98 2.24
CA ALA A 13 0.50 3.42 3.19
C ALA A 13 0.63 2.67 4.51
N GLU A 14 0.29 3.37 5.59
CA GLU A 14 0.27 2.81 6.93
C GLU A 14 -1.16 2.63 7.41
N PHE A 15 -1.42 1.43 7.94
CA PHE A 15 -2.68 1.07 8.54
C PHE A 15 -2.43 0.67 9.97
N ASN A 16 -3.10 1.35 10.90
CA ASN A 16 -3.09 0.96 12.30
C ASN A 16 -4.10 -0.15 12.49
N LEU A 17 -3.61 -1.36 12.77
CA LEU A 17 -4.48 -2.48 13.10
C LEU A 17 -5.12 -2.25 14.47
N PRO A 18 -6.43 -2.51 14.62
CA PRO A 18 -7.04 -2.54 15.93
C PRO A 18 -6.35 -3.62 16.79
N ARG A 19 -6.03 -3.27 18.03
CA ARG A 19 -5.37 -4.18 18.99
C ARG A 19 -6.20 -5.47 19.12
N GLY A 20 -5.54 -6.62 18.93
CA GLY A 20 -6.18 -7.94 18.98
C GLY A 20 -6.44 -8.59 17.62
N SER A 21 -6.02 -7.98 16.51
CA SER A 21 -6.11 -8.59 15.18
C SER A 21 -5.12 -9.76 15.03
N GLU A 22 -5.59 -10.95 14.67
CA GLU A 22 -4.71 -12.11 14.44
C GLU A 22 -3.94 -11.99 13.11
N PRO A 23 -2.73 -12.56 12.99
CA PRO A 23 -1.97 -12.56 11.73
C PRO A 23 -2.73 -13.20 10.56
N ALA A 24 -3.62 -14.17 10.84
CA ALA A 24 -4.47 -14.78 9.82
C ALA A 24 -5.54 -13.83 9.28
N ASP A 25 -6.05 -12.92 10.11
CA ASP A 25 -7.00 -11.89 9.69
C ASP A 25 -6.33 -10.88 8.77
N LEU A 26 -5.06 -10.56 9.02
CA LEU A 26 -4.26 -9.70 8.13
C LEU A 26 -4.13 -10.28 6.72
N VAL A 27 -3.82 -11.57 6.61
CA VAL A 27 -3.72 -12.23 5.29
C VAL A 27 -5.07 -12.22 4.59
N LYS A 28 -6.15 -12.61 5.27
CA LYS A 28 -7.53 -12.57 4.71
C LYS A 28 -7.93 -11.15 4.31
N TRP A 29 -7.59 -10.17 5.14
CA TRP A 29 -7.85 -8.76 4.91
C TRP A 29 -7.11 -8.23 3.67
N ALA A 30 -5.88 -8.69 3.43
CA ALA A 30 -5.07 -8.28 2.28
C ALA A 30 -5.32 -9.11 0.99
N THR A 31 -5.90 -10.31 1.12
CA THR A 31 -6.10 -11.23 -0.01
C THR A 31 -6.98 -10.62 -1.11
N VAL A 32 -7.95 -9.79 -0.75
CA VAL A 32 -8.86 -9.12 -1.69
C VAL A 32 -8.13 -8.14 -2.63
N PHE A 33 -6.91 -7.74 -2.29
CA PHE A 33 -6.09 -6.83 -3.10
C PHE A 33 -5.30 -7.53 -4.20
N GLY A 34 -5.33 -8.87 -4.26
CA GLY A 34 -4.68 -9.62 -5.34
C GLY A 34 -5.18 -9.19 -6.73
N GLY A 35 -6.44 -8.77 -6.85
CA GLY A 35 -7.03 -8.27 -8.10
C GLY A 35 -6.51 -6.90 -8.56
N LEU A 36 -5.80 -6.16 -7.70
CA LEU A 36 -5.17 -4.89 -8.07
C LEU A 36 -3.84 -5.10 -8.82
N LYS A 37 -3.30 -6.32 -8.78
CA LYS A 37 -2.01 -6.62 -9.40
C LYS A 37 -2.14 -6.60 -10.92
N GLY A 38 -1.37 -5.71 -11.56
CA GLY A 38 -1.35 -5.56 -13.01
C GLY A 38 -2.32 -4.52 -13.56
N LEU A 39 -3.11 -3.87 -12.70
CA LEU A 39 -3.92 -2.72 -13.08
C LEU A 39 -3.07 -1.44 -13.10
N GLU A 40 -3.38 -0.55 -14.04
CA GLU A 40 -2.83 0.81 -13.99
C GLU A 40 -3.39 1.58 -12.79
N PRO A 41 -2.67 2.59 -12.25
CA PRO A 41 -3.11 3.32 -11.06
C PRO A 41 -4.54 3.88 -11.17
N LYS A 42 -4.93 4.39 -12.34
CA LYS A 42 -6.29 4.88 -12.61
C LYS A 42 -7.34 3.77 -12.60
N GLN A 43 -7.01 2.60 -13.15
CA GLN A 43 -7.88 1.42 -13.15
C GLN A 43 -8.01 0.83 -11.73
N ALA A 44 -6.92 0.83 -10.97
CA ALA A 44 -6.92 0.40 -9.58
C ALA A 44 -7.84 1.29 -8.72
N ILE A 45 -7.81 2.62 -8.90
CA ILE A 45 -8.73 3.54 -8.22
C ILE A 45 -10.20 3.21 -8.55
N HIS A 46 -10.51 2.99 -9.84
CA HIS A 46 -11.86 2.61 -10.25
C HIS A 46 -12.29 1.30 -9.60
N TYR A 47 -11.43 0.28 -9.66
CA TYR A 47 -11.68 -1.03 -9.09
C TYR A 47 -11.94 -0.96 -7.57
N ILE A 48 -11.14 -0.16 -6.84
CA ILE A 48 -11.32 0.03 -5.40
C ILE A 48 -12.64 0.72 -5.09
N THR A 49 -12.99 1.75 -5.86
CA THR A 49 -14.24 2.50 -5.69
C THR A 49 -15.45 1.61 -5.93
N GLU A 50 -15.43 0.77 -6.96
CA GLU A 50 -16.51 -0.19 -7.23
C GLU A 50 -16.65 -1.25 -6.13
N HIS A 51 -15.53 -1.67 -5.54
CA HIS A 51 -15.52 -2.65 -4.45
C HIS A 51 -15.68 -2.03 -3.06
N GLN A 52 -15.89 -0.71 -2.95
CA GLN A 52 -16.00 0.00 -1.66
C GLN A 52 -17.09 -0.62 -0.77
N CYS A 53 -18.26 -0.93 -1.35
CA CYS A 53 -19.38 -1.53 -0.62
C CYS A 53 -19.04 -2.94 -0.09
N LEU A 54 -18.19 -3.69 -0.79
CA LEU A 54 -17.80 -5.06 -0.43
C LEU A 54 -16.62 -5.10 0.55
N TRP A 55 -15.68 -4.17 0.42
CA TRP A 55 -14.45 -4.16 1.22
C TRP A 55 -14.56 -3.35 2.50
N GLY A 56 -15.52 -2.42 2.54
CA GLY A 56 -15.72 -1.49 3.63
C GLY A 56 -14.87 -0.22 3.48
N GLU A 57 -15.36 0.85 4.09
CA GLU A 57 -14.78 2.19 3.97
C GLU A 57 -13.31 2.24 4.42
N VAL A 58 -12.99 1.58 5.53
CA VAL A 58 -11.64 1.57 6.12
C VAL A 58 -10.59 1.00 5.16
N ARG A 59 -10.89 -0.13 4.51
CA ARG A 59 -9.97 -0.79 3.55
C ARG A 59 -9.81 0.05 2.29
N THR A 60 -10.92 0.58 1.80
CA THR A 60 -10.99 1.39 0.59
C THR A 60 -10.19 2.68 0.77
N HIS A 61 -10.43 3.40 1.87
CA HIS A 61 -9.72 4.64 2.18
C HIS A 61 -8.21 4.42 2.36
N PHE A 62 -7.84 3.31 3.01
CA PHE A 62 -6.44 2.92 3.16
C PHE A 62 -5.74 2.70 1.82
N LEU A 63 -6.36 1.94 0.92
CA LEU A 63 -5.81 1.67 -0.41
C LEU A 63 -5.74 2.91 -1.28
N LEU A 64 -6.79 3.75 -1.25
CA LEU A 64 -6.81 5.00 -1.99
C LEU A 64 -5.66 5.92 -1.56
N LYS A 65 -5.38 6.03 -0.26
CA LYS A 65 -4.18 6.75 0.22
C LYS A 65 -2.87 6.15 -0.29
N CYS A 66 -2.78 4.83 -0.38
CA CYS A 66 -1.59 4.16 -0.91
C CYS A 66 -1.37 4.45 -2.39
N LEU A 67 -2.46 4.43 -3.18
CA LEU A 67 -2.45 4.75 -4.60
C LEU A 67 -2.23 6.24 -4.86
N ASP A 68 -2.80 7.11 -4.04
CA ASP A 68 -2.59 8.55 -4.12
C ASP A 68 -1.11 8.87 -3.91
N ASN A 69 -0.48 8.26 -2.89
CA ASN A 69 0.96 8.37 -2.67
C ASN A 69 1.78 7.78 -3.83
N LEU A 70 1.33 6.67 -4.44
CA LEU A 70 1.97 6.11 -5.63
C LEU A 70 1.90 7.08 -6.82
N ILE A 71 0.74 7.69 -7.06
CA ILE A 71 0.51 8.64 -8.16
C ILE A 71 1.30 9.93 -7.91
N PHE A 72 1.30 10.41 -6.67
CA PHE A 72 2.12 11.54 -6.25
C PHE A 72 3.61 11.28 -6.52
N ASN A 73 4.10 10.07 -6.21
CA ASN A 73 5.49 9.68 -6.48
C ASN A 73 5.76 9.48 -7.99
N LEU A 74 4.77 9.00 -8.76
CA LEU A 74 4.85 8.92 -10.23
C LEU A 74 4.98 10.30 -10.87
N ASP A 75 4.23 11.28 -10.37
CA ASP A 75 4.16 12.63 -10.91
C ASP A 75 5.34 13.51 -10.47
N ASN A 76 5.72 13.45 -9.18
CA ASN A 76 6.77 14.32 -8.61
C ASN A 76 8.18 13.74 -8.70
N CYS A 77 8.34 12.42 -8.71
CA CYS A 77 9.66 11.78 -8.56
C CYS A 77 10.28 11.30 -9.88
N GLY A 78 9.69 11.68 -11.03
CA GLY A 78 10.27 11.54 -12.37
C GLY A 78 11.19 10.32 -12.56
N ASN A 79 10.61 9.12 -12.68
CA ASN A 79 11.34 7.89 -13.05
C ASN A 79 12.67 7.64 -12.31
N LEU A 80 12.78 7.94 -11.01
CA LEU A 80 13.83 7.37 -10.18
C LEU A 80 13.29 6.11 -9.53
N PRO A 81 13.43 4.92 -10.18
CA PRO A 81 13.09 3.68 -9.54
C PRO A 81 13.96 3.55 -8.29
N MET A 82 13.33 3.53 -7.12
CA MET A 82 14.05 3.23 -5.90
C MET A 82 14.64 1.82 -6.05
N SER A 83 15.95 1.68 -5.90
CA SER A 83 16.57 0.36 -5.99
C SER A 83 15.99 -0.54 -4.91
N GLN A 84 15.97 -1.85 -5.14
CA GLN A 84 15.48 -2.80 -4.15
C GLN A 84 16.22 -2.65 -2.81
N GLU A 85 17.49 -2.24 -2.81
CA GLU A 85 18.25 -1.96 -1.59
C GLU A 85 17.77 -0.71 -0.87
N GLN A 86 17.42 0.36 -1.60
CA GLN A 86 16.86 1.58 -1.01
C GLN A 86 15.50 1.31 -0.35
N VAL A 87 14.66 0.49 -1.00
CA VAL A 87 13.38 0.06 -0.42
C VAL A 87 13.61 -0.76 0.84
N ARG A 88 14.60 -1.67 0.85
CA ARG A 88 14.94 -2.48 2.02
C ARG A 88 15.50 -1.62 3.15
N ALA A 89 16.38 -0.66 2.86
CA ALA A 89 16.92 0.27 3.82
C ALA A 89 15.82 1.12 4.45
N PHE A 90 14.92 1.68 3.63
CA PHE A 90 13.76 2.43 4.11
C PHE A 90 12.85 1.57 5.00
N LEU A 91 12.52 0.34 4.58
CA LEU A 91 11.72 -0.58 5.39
C LEU A 91 12.41 -0.96 6.71
N MET A 92 13.73 -1.14 6.70
CA MET A 92 14.50 -1.44 7.92
C MET A 92 14.55 -0.25 8.86
N GLU A 93 14.86 0.95 8.35
CA GLU A 93 14.87 2.17 9.15
C GLU A 93 13.50 2.44 9.78
N TYR A 94 12.44 2.23 9.00
CA TYR A 94 11.06 2.38 9.47
C TYR A 94 10.63 1.31 10.48
N ALA A 95 11.15 0.08 10.37
CA ALA A 95 10.92 -0.97 11.36
C ALA A 95 11.59 -0.65 12.70
N LEU A 96 12.72 0.06 12.68
CA LEU A 96 13.42 0.48 13.90
C LEU A 96 12.66 1.57 14.66
N THR A 97 11.86 2.41 13.99
CA THR A 97 11.03 3.43 14.65
C THR A 97 9.90 2.85 15.51
N TYR A 98 9.48 1.61 15.24
CA TYR A 98 8.50 0.87 16.06
C TYR A 98 9.15 0.03 17.18
N TYR A 99 10.48 -0.09 17.18
CA TYR A 99 11.28 -0.66 18.27
C TYR A 99 11.85 0.46 19.13
N SER A 100 10.99 1.07 19.97
CA SER A 100 11.45 1.86 21.12
C SER A 100 11.33 1.01 22.38
N PHE A 101 12.45 0.80 23.09
CA PHE A 101 12.49 0.20 24.43
C PHE A 101 11.95 1.19 25.48
#